data_AF-A0AA38U3T4-F1
#
_entry.id   AF-A0AA38U3T4-F1
#
_cell.length_a   1.000
_cell.length_b   1.000
_cell.length_c   1.000
_cell.angle_alpha   90.00
_cell.angle_beta   90.00
_cell.angle_gamma   90.00
#
_symmetry.space_group_name_H-M   'P 1'
#
loop_
_entity.id
_entity.type
_entity.pdbx_description
1 polymer ?
#
loop_
_entity_poly.entity_id
_entity_poly.type
_entity_poly.pdbx_seq_one_letter_code
_entity_poly.pdbx_strand_id
1 'polypeptide(L)'
;MLQNYLSPSQTNSDEDPSLKLTALVTSVVNDEDPEFSLSSIAEYLEDSGEEASGYLDALSLLTLLLPSTDPGADRLLDLIQQKCSPKETMIACAENLERVHRLVVLDEEQEEDDSSGEAGGSTEKKEVSIDIQVLRLVQTFSVISKIPFRRKSASDTIQSFIPELQSTIHILGSRTRFSKSTGREVLWHCAALVDTIMDWVEQKEGVKGEEIEAYKDILRPFISTIIDSLAYCIQASLAKRAFKQCFPRLGLRETLDEGWERGNDSIQKAISCYTRVGGSLSTRRPSETTFILTAHSLLPQNTPPRLTTYFPFIIGSIQANTLLDESLAFLLISFSPSPTPHHNVIHPESQLIPLLTVLPSLSSAHPDPFIRHCTFRILGLALHVAPGPLQMQALKDLLGDTSDQAQQMKVAAVSLVKDAVLSALAEVESSTSQTGSGRINILASSRFLQTFAPVLFVVNPPELFNVSEGKQAPTVRELEEDRMNTELLRLAEVLSLYYVLVMRDTKNRTGIRDRDNRANIERILLAPMRAAIAKWIEAVEEELSKKELVKEEERSAEAEGLQGTKQKGEAGVGPRAGSSNTYPSLPHSHPHSHSRGGSHDSIHSHALVPLISLQMGLERIDSMWARI
;
A
#
# COMPACT_ATOMS: atom_id res chain seq x y z
N MET A 1 48.66 16.76 2.50
CA MET A 1 49.00 15.96 3.70
C MET A 1 48.90 14.47 3.39
N LEU A 2 47.76 13.96 2.91
CA LEU A 2 47.61 12.57 2.41
C LEU A 2 48.71 12.13 1.44
N GLN A 3 49.05 12.97 0.46
CA GLN A 3 50.16 12.70 -0.47
C GLN A 3 51.51 12.51 0.23
N ASN A 4 51.80 13.29 1.27
CA ASN A 4 53.06 13.16 2.02
C ASN A 4 53.04 11.91 2.92
N TYR A 5 51.86 11.50 3.40
CA TYR A 5 51.68 10.32 4.25
C TYR A 5 51.83 9.01 3.47
N LEU A 6 51.31 8.97 2.24
CA LEU A 6 51.35 7.79 1.36
C LEU A 6 52.55 7.79 0.40
N SER A 7 53.31 8.89 0.29
CA SER A 7 54.48 8.93 -0.59
C SER A 7 55.65 8.14 0.01
N PRO A 8 56.24 7.19 -0.73
CA PRO A 8 57.40 6.42 -0.27
C PRO A 8 58.66 7.29 -0.06
N SER A 9 58.66 8.54 -0.54
CA SER A 9 59.84 9.41 -0.53
C SER A 9 60.11 10.15 0.78
N GLN A 10 59.16 10.19 1.73
CA GLN A 10 59.29 10.99 2.96
C GLN A 10 59.28 10.19 4.27
N THR A 11 58.82 8.93 4.28
CA THR A 11 58.83 8.10 5.48
C THR A 11 60.06 7.20 5.50
N ASN A 12 60.98 7.38 6.46
CA ASN A 12 62.08 6.46 6.76
C ASN A 12 61.62 5.07 7.27
N SER A 13 60.36 4.67 7.03
CA SER A 13 59.82 3.36 7.38
C SER A 13 59.66 2.51 6.11
N ASP A 14 60.28 1.31 6.12
CA ASP A 14 60.13 0.24 5.11
C ASP A 14 58.69 -0.35 5.06
N GLU A 15 57.69 0.36 5.57
CA GLU A 15 56.32 -0.10 5.66
C GLU A 15 55.59 0.03 4.32
N ASP A 16 54.98 -1.08 3.90
CA ASP A 16 54.17 -1.21 2.69
C ASP A 16 53.07 -0.13 2.65
N PRO A 17 52.99 0.69 1.58
CA PRO A 17 51.94 1.69 1.38
C PRO A 17 50.52 1.13 1.51
N SER A 18 50.30 -0.15 1.17
CA SER A 18 49.00 -0.83 1.30
C SER A 18 48.59 -1.02 2.76
N LEU A 19 49.57 -1.32 3.63
CA LEU A 19 49.36 -1.42 5.08
C LEU A 19 49.09 -0.03 5.67
N LYS A 20 49.80 1.00 5.21
CA LYS A 20 49.55 2.40 5.63
C LYS A 20 48.15 2.86 5.26
N LEU A 21 47.69 2.58 4.03
CA LEU A 21 46.34 2.90 3.59
C LEU A 21 45.28 2.14 4.40
N THR A 22 45.50 0.85 4.67
CA THR A 22 44.59 0.04 5.50
C THR A 22 44.53 0.56 6.94
N ALA A 23 45.68 0.89 7.54
CA ALA A 23 45.74 1.48 8.87
C ALA A 23 45.03 2.83 8.92
N LEU A 24 45.20 3.64 7.88
CA LEU A 24 44.53 4.92 7.75
C LEU A 24 43.01 4.74 7.68
N VAL A 25 42.50 3.89 6.79
CA VAL A 25 41.06 3.59 6.71
C VAL A 25 40.54 3.02 8.02
N THR A 26 41.31 2.16 8.70
CA THR A 26 40.95 1.60 10.01
C THR A 26 40.82 2.70 11.06
N SER A 27 41.76 3.65 11.10
CA SER A 27 41.70 4.82 11.98
C SER A 27 40.46 5.66 11.66
N VAL A 28 40.21 5.97 10.38
CA VAL A 28 39.03 6.75 9.98
C VAL A 28 37.71 6.09 10.39
N VAL A 29 37.60 4.77 10.28
CA VAL A 29 36.36 4.04 10.61
C VAL A 29 36.16 3.88 12.12
N ASN A 30 37.24 3.81 12.92
CA ASN A 30 37.14 3.46 14.34
C ASN A 30 37.37 4.63 15.30
N ASP A 31 38.02 5.71 14.88
CA ASP A 31 38.34 6.85 15.74
C ASP A 31 37.17 7.85 15.78
N GLU A 32 36.96 8.51 16.93
CA GLU A 32 35.87 9.49 17.11
C GLU A 32 36.09 10.79 16.33
N ASP A 33 37.35 11.18 16.12
CA ASP A 33 37.75 12.40 15.41
C ASP A 33 38.96 12.10 14.51
N PRO A 34 38.75 11.41 13.38
CA PRO A 34 39.85 11.00 12.52
C PRO A 34 40.44 12.19 11.76
N GLU A 35 41.77 12.18 11.57
CA GLU A 35 42.50 13.26 10.89
C GLU A 35 42.05 13.45 9.42
N PHE A 36 41.55 12.38 8.80
CA PHE A 36 41.08 12.36 7.41
C PHE A 36 39.69 11.73 7.33
N SER A 37 38.91 12.10 6.32
CA SER A 37 37.64 11.43 5.99
C SER A 37 37.84 10.35 4.93
N LEU A 38 36.96 9.35 4.86
CA LEU A 38 37.02 8.35 3.78
C LEU A 38 36.82 9.00 2.40
N SER A 39 36.03 10.08 2.33
CA SER A 39 35.85 10.86 1.11
C SER A 39 37.15 11.50 0.65
N SER A 40 37.93 12.09 1.55
CA SER A 40 39.24 12.67 1.23
C SER A 40 40.25 11.62 0.79
N ILE A 41 40.20 10.41 1.37
CA ILE A 41 41.02 9.28 0.93
C ILE A 41 40.61 8.84 -0.48
N ALA A 42 39.32 8.69 -0.75
CA ALA A 42 38.81 8.33 -2.08
C ALA A 42 39.23 9.35 -3.15
N GLU A 43 39.07 10.65 -2.87
CA GLU A 43 39.50 11.74 -3.77
C GLU A 43 41.00 11.67 -4.08
N TYR A 44 41.82 11.44 -3.05
CA TYR A 44 43.25 11.29 -3.25
C TYR A 44 43.60 10.09 -4.15
N LEU A 45 42.92 8.95 -3.98
CA LEU A 45 43.13 7.75 -4.79
C LEU A 45 42.67 7.94 -6.24
N GLU A 46 41.59 8.70 -6.46
CA GLU A 46 41.10 9.09 -7.78
C GLU A 46 42.11 10.01 -8.50
N ASP A 47 42.63 11.02 -7.80
CA ASP A 47 43.54 12.03 -8.37
C ASP A 47 44.96 11.52 -8.61
N SER A 48 45.43 10.58 -7.79
CA SER A 48 46.83 10.11 -7.81
C SER A 48 47.11 9.02 -8.85
N GLY A 49 46.11 8.62 -9.64
CA GLY A 49 46.25 7.68 -10.76
C GLY A 49 46.45 6.22 -10.35
N GLU A 50 46.92 5.39 -11.30
CA GLU A 50 46.99 3.92 -11.12
C GLU A 50 47.92 3.48 -9.99
N GLU A 51 49.00 4.22 -9.74
CA GLU A 51 50.02 3.86 -8.74
C GLU A 51 49.44 3.85 -7.32
N ALA A 52 48.67 4.88 -6.94
CA ALA A 52 48.03 4.95 -5.63
C ALA A 52 46.89 3.94 -5.47
N SER A 53 46.14 3.70 -6.56
CA SER A 53 45.06 2.71 -6.56
C SER A 53 45.56 1.27 -6.40
N GLY A 54 46.84 1.00 -6.75
CA GLY A 54 47.49 -0.28 -6.55
C GLY A 54 47.70 -0.66 -5.08
N TYR A 55 47.56 0.31 -4.15
CA TYR A 55 47.65 0.07 -2.71
C TYR A 55 46.33 -0.39 -2.07
N LEU A 56 45.23 -0.42 -2.84
CA LEU A 56 43.93 -0.89 -2.35
C LEU A 56 43.93 -2.41 -2.20
N ASP A 57 43.86 -2.87 -0.95
CA ASP A 57 43.67 -4.28 -0.62
C ASP A 57 42.19 -4.57 -0.30
N ALA A 58 41.51 -5.22 -1.24
CA ALA A 58 40.09 -5.55 -1.10
C ALA A 58 39.82 -6.47 0.12
N LEU A 59 40.73 -7.41 0.42
CA LEU A 59 40.53 -8.40 1.51
C LEU A 59 40.45 -7.72 2.87
N SER A 60 41.33 -6.76 3.10
CA SER A 60 41.37 -6.02 4.36
C SER A 60 40.30 -4.93 4.43
N LEU A 61 40.09 -4.20 3.32
CA LEU A 61 39.25 -3.00 3.32
C LEU A 61 37.74 -3.30 3.32
N LEU A 62 37.27 -4.33 2.62
CA LEU A 62 35.83 -4.63 2.54
C LEU A 62 35.19 -4.86 3.92
N THR A 63 35.91 -5.55 4.81
CA THR A 63 35.45 -5.83 6.17
C THR A 63 35.24 -4.54 7.00
N LEU A 64 36.00 -3.48 6.70
CA LEU A 64 35.88 -2.17 7.36
C LEU A 64 34.84 -1.28 6.69
N LEU A 65 34.78 -1.30 5.36
CA LEU A 65 33.96 -0.37 4.57
C LEU A 65 32.49 -0.76 4.54
N LEU A 66 32.16 -2.06 4.49
CA LEU A 66 30.78 -2.53 4.47
C LEU A 66 29.95 -2.02 5.65
N PRO A 67 30.39 -2.15 6.92
CA PRO A 67 29.65 -1.64 8.08
C PRO A 67 29.80 -0.12 8.30
N SER A 68 30.64 0.59 7.54
CA SER A 68 30.93 2.00 7.81
C SER A 68 29.75 2.94 7.52
N THR A 69 29.45 3.86 8.43
CA THR A 69 28.42 4.90 8.26
C THR A 69 28.90 6.13 7.48
N ASP A 70 30.19 6.22 7.17
CA ASP A 70 30.77 7.33 6.42
C ASP A 70 30.38 7.24 4.92
N PRO A 71 29.87 8.32 4.30
CA PRO A 71 29.44 8.31 2.89
C PRO A 71 30.59 8.09 1.90
N GLY A 72 31.84 8.36 2.29
CA GLY A 72 33.04 8.03 1.51
C GLY A 72 33.30 6.53 1.39
N ALA A 73 32.65 5.69 2.22
CA ALA A 73 32.76 4.24 2.10
C ALA A 73 32.25 3.74 0.74
N ASP A 74 31.13 4.28 0.24
CA ASP A 74 30.56 3.89 -1.06
C ASP A 74 31.52 4.23 -2.21
N ARG A 75 32.17 5.41 -2.15
CA ARG A 75 33.20 5.81 -3.14
C ARG A 75 34.41 4.88 -3.11
N LEU A 76 34.88 4.49 -1.92
CA LEU A 76 35.99 3.54 -1.80
C LEU A 76 35.60 2.14 -2.29
N LEU A 77 34.37 1.69 -2.05
CA LEU A 77 33.86 0.43 -2.59
C LEU A 77 33.80 0.47 -4.13
N ASP A 78 33.39 1.58 -4.73
CA ASP A 78 33.42 1.78 -6.17
C ASP A 78 34.86 1.73 -6.72
N LEU A 79 35.82 2.36 -6.03
CA LEU A 79 37.23 2.28 -6.39
C LEU A 79 37.79 0.86 -6.29
N ILE A 80 37.42 0.11 -5.26
CA ILE A 80 37.79 -1.31 -5.12
C ILE A 80 37.28 -2.12 -6.30
N GLN A 81 36.00 -1.95 -6.67
CA GLN A 81 35.42 -2.62 -7.83
C GLN A 81 36.15 -2.26 -9.13
N GLN A 82 36.59 -1.01 -9.28
CA GLN A 82 37.22 -0.51 -10.49
C GLN A 82 38.68 -0.91 -10.62
N LYS A 83 39.45 -0.84 -9.53
CA LYS A 83 40.92 -0.83 -9.54
C LYS A 83 41.56 -2.08 -8.94
N CYS A 84 40.90 -2.77 -8.01
CA CYS A 84 41.48 -3.97 -7.38
C CYS A 84 41.43 -5.19 -8.30
N SER A 85 42.20 -6.21 -7.94
CA SER A 85 42.16 -7.53 -8.57
C SER A 85 40.75 -8.14 -8.45
N PRO A 86 40.05 -8.42 -9.57
CA PRO A 86 38.70 -8.99 -9.54
C PRO A 86 38.58 -10.28 -8.73
N LYS A 87 39.67 -11.05 -8.65
CA LYS A 87 39.70 -12.30 -7.88
C LYS A 87 39.75 -12.06 -6.38
N GLU A 88 40.59 -11.12 -5.95
CA GLU A 88 40.72 -10.78 -4.52
C GLU A 88 39.45 -10.11 -4.03
N THR A 89 38.88 -9.18 -4.81
CA THR A 89 37.59 -8.57 -4.51
C THR A 89 36.48 -9.61 -4.36
N MET A 90 36.40 -10.60 -5.25
CA MET A 90 35.39 -11.67 -5.15
C MET A 90 35.57 -12.57 -3.93
N ILE A 91 36.81 -12.89 -3.57
CA ILE A 91 37.10 -13.66 -2.35
C ILE A 91 36.69 -12.85 -1.12
N ALA A 92 37.10 -11.58 -1.06
CA ALA A 92 36.74 -10.66 0.02
C ALA A 92 35.22 -10.47 0.16
N CYS A 93 34.48 -10.38 -0.96
CA CYS A 93 33.03 -10.32 -0.96
C CYS A 93 32.40 -11.63 -0.45
N ALA A 94 32.93 -12.79 -0.84
CA ALA A 94 32.42 -14.08 -0.36
C ALA A 94 32.65 -14.27 1.15
N GLU A 95 33.83 -13.92 1.66
CA GLU A 95 34.13 -13.97 3.10
C GLU A 95 33.23 -13.02 3.91
N ASN A 96 33.02 -11.80 3.39
CA ASN A 96 32.13 -10.84 4.03
C ASN A 96 30.65 -11.24 3.90
N LEU A 97 30.26 -11.91 2.81
CA LEU A 97 28.93 -12.50 2.68
C LEU A 97 28.72 -13.59 3.73
N GLU A 98 29.68 -14.49 3.95
CA GLU A 98 29.61 -15.52 5.00
C GLU A 98 29.53 -14.88 6.40
N ARG A 99 30.30 -13.81 6.64
CA ARG A 99 30.21 -13.02 7.88
C ARG A 99 28.81 -12.44 8.07
N VAL A 100 28.28 -11.75 7.06
CA VAL A 100 26.94 -11.13 7.11
C VAL A 100 25.85 -12.21 7.24
N HIS A 101 25.97 -13.32 6.51
CA HIS A 101 25.06 -14.45 6.59
C HIS A 101 25.00 -15.01 8.01
N ARG A 102 26.15 -15.24 8.64
CA ARG A 102 26.22 -15.69 10.04
C ARG A 102 25.57 -14.70 11.01
N LEU A 103 25.77 -13.39 10.83
CA LEU A 103 25.11 -12.38 11.66
C LEU A 103 23.58 -12.46 11.51
N VAL A 104 23.09 -12.61 10.29
CA VAL A 104 21.66 -12.75 10.00
C VAL A 104 21.09 -14.04 10.60
N VAL A 105 21.83 -15.16 10.54
CA VAL A 105 21.41 -16.46 11.09
C VAL A 105 21.44 -16.47 12.63
N LEU A 106 22.46 -15.87 13.25
CA LEU A 106 22.57 -15.83 14.71
C LEU A 106 21.58 -14.88 15.37
N ASP A 107 21.22 -13.78 14.68
CA ASP A 107 20.11 -12.90 15.09
C ASP A 107 18.77 -13.67 15.11
N GLU A 108 18.66 -14.79 14.38
CA GLU A 108 17.47 -15.65 14.45
C GLU A 108 17.35 -16.41 15.77
N GLU A 109 18.47 -16.84 16.34
CA GLU A 109 18.49 -17.67 17.55
C GLU A 109 18.32 -16.83 18.83
N GLN A 110 18.72 -15.55 18.82
CA GLN A 110 18.66 -14.67 20.00
C GLN A 110 17.29 -14.01 20.21
N GLU A 111 16.55 -13.67 19.15
CA GLU A 111 15.21 -13.08 19.25
C GLU A 111 14.18 -14.02 19.93
N GLU A 112 14.46 -15.33 20.01
CA GLU A 112 13.58 -16.30 20.69
C GLU A 112 13.81 -16.39 22.22
N ASP A 113 14.95 -15.93 22.74
CA ASP A 113 15.36 -16.11 24.14
C ASP A 113 15.39 -14.81 24.98
N ASP A 114 15.33 -13.63 24.36
CA ASP A 114 15.53 -12.34 25.04
C ASP A 114 14.27 -11.74 25.71
N SER A 115 13.59 -12.55 26.53
CA SER A 115 12.61 -12.08 27.53
C SER A 115 13.24 -11.68 28.87
N SER A 116 14.56 -11.67 29.01
CA SER A 116 15.25 -11.29 30.25
C SER A 116 16.16 -10.09 30.04
N GLY A 117 15.63 -8.90 30.33
CA GLY A 117 16.36 -7.65 30.22
C GLY A 117 17.50 -7.53 31.22
N GLU A 118 18.74 -7.50 30.72
CA GLU A 118 19.85 -6.81 31.37
C GLU A 118 20.59 -5.96 30.35
N ALA A 119 20.40 -4.64 30.47
CA ALA A 119 21.03 -3.61 29.65
C ALA A 119 22.53 -3.48 30.02
N GLY A 120 23.37 -4.29 29.39
CA GLY A 120 24.82 -4.14 29.39
C GLY A 120 25.24 -3.03 28.42
N GLY A 121 25.55 -1.84 28.95
CA GLY A 121 26.00 -0.67 28.20
C GLY A 121 27.40 -0.82 27.58
N SER A 122 27.49 -1.61 26.50
CA SER A 122 28.64 -1.53 25.59
C SER A 122 28.42 -0.35 24.65
N THR A 123 29.46 0.47 24.45
CA THR A 123 29.50 1.54 23.45
C THR A 123 29.40 0.90 22.06
N GLU A 124 28.17 0.69 21.59
CA GLU A 124 27.87 0.18 20.26
C GLU A 124 28.49 1.13 19.23
N LYS A 125 29.47 0.61 18.48
CA LYS A 125 30.00 1.30 17.31
C LYS A 125 28.85 1.55 16.35
N LYS A 126 28.79 2.76 15.78
CA LYS A 126 27.78 3.15 14.79
C LYS A 126 28.05 2.44 13.47
N GLU A 127 27.64 1.19 13.37
CA GLU A 127 27.63 0.43 12.11
C GLU A 127 26.35 0.73 11.31
N VAL A 128 26.43 0.65 9.98
CA VAL A 128 25.22 0.66 9.15
C VAL A 128 24.45 -0.63 9.33
N SER A 129 23.13 -0.54 9.14
CA SER A 129 22.24 -1.68 9.19
C SER A 129 22.63 -2.77 8.17
N ILE A 130 22.33 -4.03 8.53
CA ILE A 130 22.75 -5.20 7.75
C ILE A 130 22.19 -5.15 6.31
N ASP A 131 21.00 -4.59 6.11
CA ASP A 131 20.41 -4.41 4.78
C ASP A 131 21.27 -3.53 3.85
N ILE A 132 21.91 -2.49 4.39
CA ILE A 132 22.85 -1.64 3.66
C ILE A 132 24.15 -2.39 3.36
N GLN A 133 24.65 -3.20 4.31
CA GLN A 133 25.83 -4.04 4.07
C GLN A 133 25.58 -5.05 2.93
N VAL A 134 24.39 -5.65 2.88
CA VAL A 134 23.97 -6.55 1.80
C VAL A 134 23.86 -5.79 0.47
N LEU A 135 23.27 -4.59 0.45
CA LEU A 135 23.21 -3.76 -0.75
C LEU A 135 24.61 -3.50 -1.33
N ARG A 136 25.56 -3.08 -0.48
CA ARG A 136 26.95 -2.83 -0.86
C ARG A 136 27.65 -4.09 -1.37
N LEU A 137 27.40 -5.24 -0.75
CA LEU A 137 27.91 -6.53 -1.21
C LEU A 137 27.39 -6.88 -2.61
N VAL A 138 26.07 -6.77 -2.84
CA VAL A 138 25.45 -7.05 -4.15
C VAL A 138 26.06 -6.16 -5.25
N GLN A 139 26.26 -4.87 -4.97
CA GLN A 139 26.93 -3.95 -5.88
C GLN A 139 28.36 -4.38 -6.18
N THR A 140 29.12 -4.75 -5.15
CA THR A 140 30.53 -5.14 -5.28
C THR A 140 30.71 -6.44 -6.07
N PHE A 141 29.78 -7.39 -5.96
CA PHE A 141 29.79 -8.63 -6.75
C PHE A 141 29.73 -8.42 -8.27
N SER A 142 29.38 -7.22 -8.76
CA SER A 142 29.41 -6.87 -10.19
C SER A 142 30.80 -7.02 -10.84
N VAL A 143 31.87 -7.02 -10.03
CA VAL A 143 33.25 -7.26 -10.44
C VAL A 143 33.45 -8.62 -11.13
N ILE A 144 32.51 -9.56 -10.96
CA ILE A 144 32.54 -10.89 -11.59
C ILE A 144 32.74 -10.83 -13.12
N SER A 145 32.20 -9.80 -13.77
CA SER A 145 32.36 -9.55 -15.21
C SER A 145 33.82 -9.44 -15.66
N LYS A 146 34.74 -9.10 -14.76
CA LYS A 146 36.17 -8.95 -15.03
C LYS A 146 36.98 -10.23 -14.80
N ILE A 147 36.36 -11.31 -14.28
CA ILE A 147 37.08 -12.55 -13.99
C ILE A 147 37.30 -13.36 -15.28
N PRO A 148 38.55 -13.74 -15.63
CA PRO A 148 38.81 -14.62 -16.76
C PRO A 148 38.44 -16.07 -16.43
N PHE A 149 37.79 -16.81 -17.33
CA PHE A 149 37.65 -18.26 -17.14
C PHE A 149 39.03 -18.90 -17.33
N ARG A 150 39.46 -19.67 -16.33
CA ARG A 150 40.71 -20.43 -16.40
C ARG A 150 40.47 -21.90 -16.19
N ARG A 151 40.01 -22.27 -14.99
CA ARG A 151 39.85 -23.67 -14.57
C ARG A 151 38.43 -24.03 -14.15
N LYS A 152 37.66 -23.05 -13.66
CA LYS A 152 36.27 -23.22 -13.25
C LYS A 152 35.36 -22.77 -14.39
N SER A 153 34.25 -23.48 -14.57
CA SER A 153 33.17 -23.04 -15.45
C SER A 153 32.51 -21.77 -14.90
N ALA A 154 31.70 -21.11 -15.71
CA ALA A 154 30.88 -19.99 -15.24
C ALA A 154 29.97 -20.41 -14.09
N SER A 155 29.29 -21.56 -14.25
CA SER A 155 28.39 -22.13 -13.25
C SER A 155 29.12 -22.42 -11.93
N ASP A 156 30.32 -23.01 -11.97
CA ASP A 156 31.10 -23.29 -10.75
C ASP A 156 31.51 -22.02 -10.00
N THR A 157 31.70 -20.92 -10.74
CA THR A 157 32.10 -19.63 -10.16
C THR A 157 30.93 -18.94 -9.48
N ILE A 158 29.73 -18.98 -10.07
CA ILE A 158 28.54 -18.37 -9.46
C ILE A 158 27.93 -19.23 -8.36
N GLN A 159 28.05 -20.55 -8.47
CA GLN A 159 27.52 -21.50 -7.49
C GLN A 159 28.14 -21.31 -6.09
N SER A 160 29.34 -20.73 -6.00
CA SER A 160 30.02 -20.54 -4.73
C SER A 160 29.48 -19.38 -3.89
N PHE A 161 28.66 -18.48 -4.44
CA PHE A 161 28.15 -17.33 -3.67
C PHE A 161 26.68 -16.98 -3.92
N ILE A 162 26.12 -17.28 -5.11
CA ILE A 162 24.72 -16.94 -5.41
C ILE A 162 23.73 -17.60 -4.44
N PRO A 163 23.84 -18.90 -4.10
CA PRO A 163 22.92 -19.53 -3.15
C PRO A 163 22.98 -18.91 -1.74
N GLU A 164 24.15 -18.51 -1.28
CA GLU A 164 24.34 -17.88 0.03
C GLU A 164 23.82 -16.44 0.04
N LEU A 165 24.01 -15.71 -1.05
CA LEU A 165 23.44 -14.37 -1.24
C LEU A 165 21.91 -14.45 -1.29
N GLN A 166 21.37 -15.43 -2.01
CA GLN A 166 19.94 -15.74 -2.06
C GLN A 166 19.40 -15.98 -0.65
N SER A 167 20.06 -16.85 0.12
CA SER A 167 19.65 -17.23 1.48
C SER A 167 19.68 -16.02 2.42
N THR A 168 20.75 -15.22 2.39
CA THR A 168 20.90 -14.00 3.20
C THR A 168 19.79 -13.00 2.93
N ILE A 169 19.49 -12.70 1.66
CA ILE A 169 18.41 -11.76 1.30
C ILE A 169 17.05 -12.34 1.67
N HIS A 170 16.86 -13.66 1.51
CA HIS A 170 15.61 -14.31 1.87
C HIS A 170 15.30 -14.19 3.36
N ILE A 171 16.28 -14.46 4.23
CA ILE A 171 16.12 -14.35 5.69
C ILE A 171 15.82 -12.91 6.11
N LEU A 172 16.56 -11.93 5.56
CA LEU A 172 16.30 -10.51 5.84
C LEU A 172 14.93 -10.05 5.34
N GLY A 173 14.51 -10.51 4.16
CA GLY A 173 13.24 -10.17 3.54
C GLY A 173 12.04 -10.77 4.28
N SER A 174 12.12 -12.05 4.69
CA SER A 174 11.06 -12.72 5.44
C SER A 174 10.77 -12.05 6.80
N ARG A 175 11.81 -11.45 7.41
CA ARG A 175 11.73 -10.66 8.65
C ARG A 175 11.34 -9.20 8.43
N THR A 176 11.07 -8.79 7.20
CA THR A 176 10.78 -7.40 6.82
C THR A 176 11.85 -6.38 7.24
N ARG A 177 13.12 -6.81 7.34
CA ARG A 177 14.23 -5.96 7.84
C ARG A 177 14.72 -4.94 6.81
N PHE A 178 14.47 -5.14 5.52
CA PHE A 178 14.78 -4.11 4.53
C PHE A 178 13.83 -2.92 4.67
N SER A 179 14.41 -1.72 4.70
CA SER A 179 13.64 -0.52 4.39
C SER A 179 13.11 -0.57 2.96
N LYS A 180 12.01 0.11 2.67
CA LYS A 180 11.42 0.14 1.32
C LYS A 180 12.40 0.67 0.27
N SER A 181 13.18 1.71 0.60
CA SER A 181 14.20 2.24 -0.30
C SER A 181 15.34 1.25 -0.50
N THR A 182 15.92 0.70 0.59
CA THR A 182 17.02 -0.26 0.49
C THR A 182 16.58 -1.51 -0.28
N GLY A 183 15.40 -2.06 0.00
CA GLY A 183 14.88 -3.24 -0.68
C GLY A 183 14.67 -3.03 -2.18
N ARG A 184 14.23 -1.84 -2.61
CA ARG A 184 14.14 -1.50 -4.05
C ARG A 184 15.51 -1.45 -4.72
N GLU A 185 16.50 -0.87 -4.05
CA GLU A 185 17.89 -0.81 -4.55
C GLU A 185 18.51 -2.21 -4.60
N VAL A 186 18.30 -3.04 -3.56
CA VAL A 186 18.76 -4.45 -3.55
C VAL A 186 18.13 -5.24 -4.68
N LEU A 187 16.81 -5.13 -4.88
CA LEU A 187 16.13 -5.78 -6.01
C LEU A 187 16.71 -5.33 -7.36
N TRP A 188 16.93 -4.02 -7.53
CA TRP A 188 17.53 -3.44 -8.74
C TRP A 188 18.95 -3.98 -8.98
N HIS A 189 19.81 -3.94 -7.96
CA HIS A 189 21.20 -4.38 -8.08
C HIS A 189 21.33 -5.89 -8.22
N CYS A 190 20.46 -6.70 -7.61
CA CYS A 190 20.41 -8.14 -7.85
C CYS A 190 20.02 -8.43 -9.32
N ALA A 191 19.02 -7.72 -9.86
CA ALA A 191 18.66 -7.85 -11.26
C ALA A 191 19.82 -7.39 -12.19
N ALA A 192 20.51 -6.30 -11.86
CA ALA A 192 21.68 -5.83 -12.60
C ALA A 192 22.86 -6.82 -12.51
N LEU A 193 23.07 -7.47 -11.36
CA LEU A 193 24.08 -8.52 -11.19
C LEU A 193 23.76 -9.73 -12.08
N VAL A 194 22.50 -10.16 -12.14
CA VAL A 194 22.06 -11.23 -13.05
C VAL A 194 22.38 -10.88 -14.51
N ASP A 195 22.06 -9.66 -14.96
CA ASP A 195 22.41 -9.21 -16.30
C ASP A 195 23.93 -9.18 -16.53
N THR A 196 24.68 -8.68 -15.55
CA THR A 196 26.15 -8.62 -15.61
C THR A 196 26.76 -10.01 -15.75
N ILE A 197 26.24 -11.00 -15.01
CA ILE A 197 26.66 -12.40 -15.12
C ILE A 197 26.28 -12.97 -16.49
N MET A 198 25.05 -12.74 -16.96
CA MET A 198 24.63 -13.19 -18.29
C MET A 198 25.55 -12.63 -19.40
N ASP A 199 25.80 -11.32 -19.39
CA ASP A 199 26.68 -10.65 -20.36
C ASP A 199 28.11 -11.20 -20.30
N TRP A 200 28.63 -11.40 -19.09
CA TRP A 200 29.96 -11.96 -18.85
C TRP A 200 30.14 -13.37 -19.43
N VAL A 201 29.10 -14.22 -19.32
CA VAL A 201 29.16 -15.57 -19.86
C VAL A 201 28.94 -15.57 -21.38
N GLU A 202 27.97 -14.81 -21.88
CA GLU A 202 27.61 -14.76 -23.30
C GLU A 202 28.72 -14.17 -24.19
N GLN A 203 29.50 -13.21 -23.67
CA GLN A 203 30.61 -12.59 -24.40
C GLN A 203 31.84 -13.49 -24.54
N LYS A 204 31.91 -14.63 -23.83
CA LYS A 204 33.10 -15.48 -23.91
C LYS A 204 33.03 -16.48 -25.07
N GLU A 205 34.12 -16.53 -25.83
CA GLU A 205 34.37 -17.56 -26.84
C GLU A 205 34.41 -18.98 -26.23
N GLY A 206 33.66 -19.90 -26.84
CA GLY A 206 33.70 -21.33 -26.52
C GLY A 206 32.69 -21.81 -25.47
N VAL A 207 31.85 -20.92 -24.92
CA VAL A 207 30.74 -21.31 -24.04
C VAL A 207 29.68 -22.07 -24.84
N LYS A 208 29.33 -23.28 -24.38
CA LYS A 208 28.32 -24.14 -25.03
C LYS A 208 26.92 -23.85 -24.48
N GLY A 209 25.90 -24.18 -25.26
CA GLY A 209 24.49 -24.04 -24.83
C GLY A 209 24.16 -24.77 -23.53
N GLU A 210 24.79 -25.92 -23.24
CA GLU A 210 24.61 -26.64 -21.97
C GLU A 210 25.14 -25.85 -20.76
N GLU A 211 26.28 -25.16 -20.91
CA GLU A 211 26.82 -24.29 -19.85
C GLU A 211 25.90 -23.06 -19.66
N ILE A 212 25.30 -22.57 -20.74
CA ILE A 212 24.33 -21.47 -20.69
C ILE A 212 23.10 -21.83 -19.85
N GLU A 213 22.52 -23.00 -20.08
CA GLU A 213 21.37 -23.44 -19.30
C GLU A 213 21.76 -23.76 -17.85
N ALA A 214 22.94 -24.33 -17.60
CA ALA A 214 23.41 -24.64 -16.26
C ALA A 214 23.49 -23.40 -15.35
N TYR A 215 24.00 -22.26 -15.86
CA TYR A 215 24.05 -21.05 -15.03
C TYR A 215 22.69 -20.34 -14.95
N LYS A 216 21.83 -20.42 -15.97
CA LYS A 216 20.43 -19.95 -15.88
C LYS A 216 19.63 -20.71 -14.83
N ASP A 217 19.89 -22.00 -14.65
CA ASP A 217 19.27 -22.81 -13.61
C ASP A 217 19.66 -22.36 -12.18
N ILE A 218 20.78 -21.65 -12.02
CA ILE A 218 21.19 -21.01 -10.76
C ILE A 218 20.57 -19.61 -10.62
N LEU A 219 20.62 -18.80 -11.68
CA LEU A 219 20.16 -17.41 -11.63
C LEU A 219 18.63 -17.26 -11.59
N ARG A 220 17.88 -18.22 -12.16
CA ARG A 220 16.41 -18.16 -12.17
C ARG A 220 15.81 -18.33 -10.76
N PRO A 221 16.18 -19.35 -9.95
CA PRO A 221 15.78 -19.41 -8.55
C PRO A 221 16.22 -18.17 -7.77
N PHE A 222 17.44 -17.70 -7.99
CA PHE A 222 17.96 -16.50 -7.33
C PHE A 222 17.03 -15.31 -7.51
N ILE A 223 16.80 -14.86 -8.75
CA ILE A 223 15.95 -13.68 -8.98
C ILE A 223 14.51 -13.91 -8.50
N SER A 224 13.99 -15.14 -8.59
CA SER A 224 12.64 -15.47 -8.11
C SER A 224 12.52 -15.28 -6.60
N THR A 225 13.47 -15.83 -5.84
CA THR A 225 13.51 -15.68 -4.39
C THR A 225 13.72 -14.23 -3.96
N ILE A 226 14.54 -13.44 -4.68
CA ILE A 226 14.72 -12.01 -4.38
C ILE A 226 13.41 -11.24 -4.59
N ILE A 227 12.68 -11.50 -5.67
CA ILE A 227 11.39 -10.86 -5.93
C ILE A 227 10.39 -11.20 -4.82
N ASP A 228 10.26 -12.47 -4.45
CA ASP A 228 9.34 -12.91 -3.40
C ASP A 228 9.69 -12.27 -2.04
N SER A 229 10.97 -12.32 -1.67
CA SER A 229 11.46 -11.84 -0.38
C SER A 229 11.38 -10.31 -0.23
N LEU A 230 11.40 -9.57 -1.35
CA LEU A 230 11.38 -8.11 -1.36
C LEU A 230 10.06 -7.54 -1.91
N ALA A 231 9.02 -8.36 -2.07
CA ALA A 231 7.76 -7.93 -2.67
C ALA A 231 7.12 -6.75 -1.91
N TYR A 232 7.20 -6.76 -0.57
CA TYR A 232 6.69 -5.69 0.28
C TYR A 232 7.44 -4.35 0.12
N CYS A 233 8.67 -4.36 -0.42
CA CYS A 233 9.46 -3.16 -0.68
C CYS A 233 9.11 -2.47 -2.00
N ILE A 234 8.56 -3.21 -2.98
CA ILE A 234 8.32 -2.70 -4.34
C ILE A 234 7.48 -1.43 -4.32
N GLN A 235 6.26 -1.50 -3.76
CA GLN A 235 5.29 -0.40 -3.67
C GLN A 235 5.18 0.47 -4.93
N ALA A 236 4.93 -0.14 -6.08
CA ALA A 236 4.77 0.60 -7.34
C ALA A 236 3.38 1.25 -7.51
N SER A 237 2.59 1.36 -6.43
CA SER A 237 1.21 1.85 -6.38
C SER A 237 0.35 1.31 -7.53
N LEU A 238 0.49 0.01 -7.83
CA LEU A 238 -0.08 -0.67 -8.99
C LEU A 238 -1.62 -0.56 -9.03
N ALA A 239 -2.30 -0.74 -7.90
CA ALA A 239 -3.74 -0.62 -7.78
C ALA A 239 -4.21 0.82 -8.04
N LYS A 240 -3.50 1.84 -7.52
CA LYS A 240 -3.79 3.26 -7.80
C LYS A 240 -3.65 3.58 -9.29
N ARG A 241 -2.58 3.10 -9.92
CA ARG A 241 -2.34 3.28 -11.36
C ARG A 241 -3.40 2.56 -12.21
N ALA A 242 -3.72 1.31 -11.89
CA ALA A 242 -4.78 0.54 -12.52
C ALA A 242 -6.14 1.21 -12.36
N PHE A 243 -6.44 1.73 -11.17
CA PHE A 243 -7.69 2.43 -10.89
C PHE A 243 -7.82 3.69 -11.74
N LYS A 244 -6.77 4.53 -11.79
CA LYS A 244 -6.75 5.74 -12.62
C LYS A 244 -7.00 5.43 -14.09
N GLN A 245 -6.48 4.30 -14.56
CA GLN A 245 -6.66 3.83 -15.93
C GLN A 245 -8.09 3.32 -16.20
N CYS A 246 -8.66 2.51 -15.30
CA CYS A 246 -10.01 1.98 -15.46
C CYS A 246 -11.10 3.04 -15.22
N PHE A 247 -10.83 4.05 -14.40
CA PHE A 247 -11.80 5.08 -13.99
C PHE A 247 -11.25 6.51 -14.13
N PRO A 248 -10.90 6.97 -15.34
CA PRO A 248 -10.25 8.28 -15.53
C PRO A 248 -11.13 9.46 -15.08
N ARG A 249 -12.46 9.29 -15.08
CA ARG A 249 -13.42 10.32 -14.65
C ARG A 249 -13.61 10.40 -13.14
N LEU A 250 -13.27 9.34 -12.41
CA LEU A 250 -13.42 9.33 -10.95
C LEU A 250 -12.28 10.08 -10.24
N GLY A 251 -11.35 10.68 -11.01
CA GLY A 251 -10.40 11.69 -10.56
C GLY A 251 -9.87 11.41 -9.15
N LEU A 252 -8.96 10.44 -9.03
CA LEU A 252 -8.23 10.24 -7.78
C LEU A 252 -7.56 11.55 -7.41
N ARG A 253 -8.07 12.20 -6.37
CA ARG A 253 -7.40 13.34 -5.72
C ARG A 253 -6.15 12.88 -4.98
N GLU A 254 -6.03 11.59 -4.75
CA GLU A 254 -4.86 10.99 -4.12
C GLU A 254 -3.68 11.00 -5.07
N THR A 255 -2.60 11.58 -4.59
CA THR A 255 -1.27 11.46 -5.19
C THR A 255 -0.82 10.01 -5.10
N LEU A 256 -0.08 9.55 -6.12
CA LEU A 256 0.65 8.29 -6.03
C LEU A 256 1.64 8.35 -4.86
N ASP A 257 1.98 7.20 -4.30
CA ASP A 257 2.83 7.14 -3.10
C ASP A 257 4.27 7.56 -3.45
N GLU A 258 4.96 8.24 -2.54
CA GLU A 258 6.33 8.69 -2.82
C GLU A 258 7.28 7.53 -3.16
N GLY A 259 8.03 7.69 -4.25
CA GLY A 259 9.00 6.72 -4.72
C GLY A 259 8.41 5.51 -5.47
N TRP A 260 7.12 5.54 -5.83
CA TRP A 260 6.48 4.48 -6.63
C TRP A 260 7.20 4.27 -7.97
N GLU A 261 7.78 5.32 -8.57
CA GLU A 261 8.55 5.24 -9.82
C GLU A 261 9.76 4.32 -9.64
N ARG A 262 10.54 4.51 -8.58
CA ARG A 262 11.69 3.65 -8.28
C ARG A 262 11.26 2.20 -8.06
N GLY A 263 10.15 2.00 -7.35
CA GLY A 263 9.54 0.69 -7.17
C GLY A 263 9.21 0.01 -8.50
N ASN A 264 8.57 0.76 -9.40
CA ASN A 264 8.26 0.33 -10.76
C ASN A 264 9.53 0.01 -11.55
N ASP A 265 10.55 0.86 -11.49
CA ASP A 265 11.79 0.67 -12.25
C ASP A 265 12.55 -0.59 -11.78
N SER A 266 12.66 -0.81 -10.46
CA SER A 266 13.23 -2.04 -9.87
C SER A 266 12.52 -3.29 -10.34
N ILE A 267 11.19 -3.33 -10.32
CA ILE A 267 10.45 -4.52 -10.74
C ILE A 267 10.47 -4.70 -12.26
N GLN A 268 10.46 -3.63 -13.08
CA GLN A 268 10.61 -3.75 -14.53
C GLN A 268 11.99 -4.30 -14.91
N LYS A 269 13.05 -3.86 -14.22
CA LYS A 269 14.39 -4.43 -14.38
C LYS A 269 14.40 -5.92 -14.02
N ALA A 270 13.80 -6.30 -12.90
CA ALA A 270 13.66 -7.69 -12.50
C ALA A 270 12.85 -8.54 -13.50
N ILE A 271 11.77 -8.01 -14.09
CA ILE A 271 10.99 -8.68 -15.17
C ILE A 271 11.89 -8.96 -16.38
N SER A 272 12.67 -7.96 -16.82
CA SER A 272 13.61 -8.11 -17.93
C SER A 272 14.64 -9.19 -17.64
N CYS A 273 15.24 -9.19 -16.45
CA CYS A 273 16.24 -10.18 -16.06
C CYS A 273 15.62 -11.58 -15.94
N TYR A 274 14.44 -11.70 -15.32
CA TYR A 274 13.71 -12.96 -15.17
C TYR A 274 13.41 -13.60 -16.52
N THR A 275 12.94 -12.82 -17.50
CA THR A 275 12.69 -13.32 -18.85
C THR A 275 13.98 -13.69 -19.59
N ARG A 276 15.06 -12.92 -19.40
CA ARG A 276 16.38 -13.20 -19.98
C ARG A 276 16.99 -14.52 -19.49
N VAL A 277 16.81 -14.88 -18.21
CA VAL A 277 17.24 -16.18 -17.66
C VAL A 277 16.27 -17.34 -18.02
N GLY A 278 15.38 -17.13 -18.98
CA GLY A 278 14.43 -18.13 -19.47
C GLY A 278 13.18 -18.32 -18.60
N GLY A 279 12.91 -17.39 -17.68
CA GLY A 279 11.66 -17.33 -16.94
C GLY A 279 10.49 -16.97 -17.86
N SER A 280 9.32 -17.56 -17.61
CA SER A 280 8.09 -17.23 -18.35
C SER A 280 7.07 -16.58 -17.43
N LEU A 281 6.59 -15.40 -17.80
CA LEU A 281 5.45 -14.76 -17.15
C LEU A 281 4.16 -15.56 -17.36
N SER A 282 4.06 -16.26 -18.50
CA SER A 282 2.94 -17.16 -18.83
C SER A 282 3.31 -18.59 -18.46
N THR A 283 3.29 -18.91 -17.16
CA THR A 283 3.56 -20.26 -16.66
C THR A 283 2.27 -21.06 -16.46
N ARG A 284 2.34 -22.37 -16.70
CA ARG A 284 1.27 -23.32 -16.31
C ARG A 284 1.26 -23.62 -14.81
N ARG A 285 2.39 -23.37 -14.14
CA ARG A 285 2.59 -23.56 -12.71
C ARG A 285 2.81 -22.18 -12.10
N PRO A 286 1.73 -21.47 -11.74
CA PRO A 286 1.83 -20.15 -11.13
C PRO A 286 2.57 -20.26 -9.79
N SER A 287 3.50 -19.35 -9.57
CA SER A 287 4.13 -19.05 -8.28
C SER A 287 3.82 -17.60 -7.88
N GLU A 288 4.10 -17.27 -6.62
CA GLU A 288 4.02 -15.90 -6.11
C GLU A 288 4.87 -14.93 -6.96
N THR A 289 6.12 -15.30 -7.27
CA THR A 289 6.99 -14.55 -8.19
C THR A 289 6.29 -14.25 -9.50
N THR A 290 5.78 -15.29 -10.17
CA THR A 290 5.16 -15.10 -11.49
C THR A 290 3.87 -14.29 -11.41
N PHE A 291 3.16 -14.33 -10.27
CA PHE A 291 2.01 -13.48 -10.02
C PHE A 291 2.44 -12.00 -9.90
N ILE A 292 3.43 -11.69 -9.06
CA ILE A 292 3.99 -10.34 -8.90
C ILE A 292 4.45 -9.81 -10.26
N LEU A 293 5.33 -10.55 -10.94
CA LEU A 293 5.87 -10.12 -12.23
C LEU A 293 4.76 -9.91 -13.27
N THR A 294 3.75 -10.78 -13.28
CA THR A 294 2.64 -10.64 -14.23
C THR A 294 1.79 -9.42 -13.89
N ALA A 295 1.44 -9.19 -12.62
CA ALA A 295 0.68 -8.01 -12.20
C ALA A 295 1.38 -6.71 -12.62
N HIS A 296 2.70 -6.59 -12.39
CA HIS A 296 3.49 -5.43 -12.79
C HIS A 296 3.66 -5.27 -14.31
N SER A 297 3.44 -6.33 -15.09
CA SER A 297 3.44 -6.28 -16.56
C SER A 297 2.08 -5.90 -17.20
N LEU A 298 1.01 -5.74 -16.40
CA LEU A 298 -0.35 -5.54 -16.93
C LEU A 298 -0.62 -4.12 -17.43
N LEU A 299 -0.15 -3.09 -16.74
CA LEU A 299 -0.48 -1.69 -17.05
C LEU A 299 -0.05 -1.23 -18.45
N PRO A 300 1.05 -1.72 -19.03
CA PRO A 300 1.37 -1.44 -20.43
C PRO A 300 0.46 -2.17 -21.43
N GLN A 301 -0.07 -3.34 -21.09
CA GLN A 301 -0.65 -4.28 -22.06
C GLN A 301 -2.19 -4.36 -22.02
N ASN A 302 -2.83 -4.07 -20.89
CA ASN A 302 -4.29 -4.09 -20.69
C ASN A 302 -4.99 -5.43 -20.97
N THR A 303 -4.23 -6.50 -21.09
CA THR A 303 -4.75 -7.85 -21.30
C THR A 303 -4.26 -8.74 -20.17
N PRO A 304 -5.05 -8.91 -19.11
CA PRO A 304 -4.64 -9.77 -18.01
C PRO A 304 -4.62 -11.22 -18.48
N PRO A 305 -3.69 -12.04 -17.95
CA PRO A 305 -3.77 -13.48 -18.13
C PRO A 305 -5.07 -13.99 -17.50
N ARG A 306 -5.42 -15.25 -17.77
CA ARG A 306 -6.64 -15.84 -17.22
C ARG A 306 -6.64 -15.77 -15.69
N LEU A 307 -7.67 -15.15 -15.11
CA LEU A 307 -7.88 -15.08 -13.66
C LEU A 307 -7.76 -16.46 -12.99
N THR A 308 -8.21 -17.52 -13.68
CA THR A 308 -8.08 -18.93 -13.25
C THR A 308 -6.68 -19.33 -12.81
N THR A 309 -5.64 -18.78 -13.45
CA THR A 309 -4.27 -19.18 -13.21
C THR A 309 -3.80 -18.65 -11.85
N TYR A 310 -4.10 -17.39 -11.52
CA TYR A 310 -3.58 -16.73 -10.32
C TYR A 310 -4.59 -16.64 -9.18
N PHE A 311 -5.79 -17.19 -9.36
CA PHE A 311 -6.88 -17.08 -8.40
C PHE A 311 -6.52 -17.50 -6.95
N PRO A 312 -5.81 -18.63 -6.71
CA PRO A 312 -5.44 -19.02 -5.35
C PRO A 312 -4.54 -17.98 -4.66
N PHE A 313 -3.60 -17.39 -5.39
CA PHE A 313 -2.71 -16.35 -4.87
C PHE A 313 -3.49 -15.09 -4.55
N ILE A 314 -4.38 -14.63 -5.44
CA ILE A 314 -5.21 -13.45 -5.21
C ILE A 314 -6.05 -13.57 -3.93
N ILE A 315 -6.69 -14.73 -3.73
CA ILE A 315 -7.49 -14.96 -2.51
C ILE A 315 -6.61 -15.01 -1.27
N GLY A 316 -5.50 -15.77 -1.32
CA GLY A 316 -4.55 -15.86 -0.20
C GLY A 316 -3.97 -14.50 0.18
N SER A 317 -3.57 -13.71 -0.81
CA SER A 317 -3.06 -12.34 -0.68
C SER A 317 -4.08 -11.40 -0.04
N ILE A 318 -5.34 -11.42 -0.50
CA ILE A 318 -6.42 -10.61 0.09
C ILE A 318 -6.68 -11.00 1.55
N GLN A 319 -6.73 -12.29 1.85
CA GLN A 319 -7.01 -12.78 3.22
C GLN A 319 -5.85 -12.52 4.17
N ALA A 320 -4.60 -12.65 3.70
CA ALA A 320 -3.39 -12.41 4.48
C ALA A 320 -2.99 -10.92 4.53
N ASN A 321 -3.68 -10.05 3.78
CA ASN A 321 -3.31 -8.65 3.61
C ASN A 321 -1.88 -8.48 3.05
N THR A 322 -1.43 -9.43 2.22
CA THR A 322 -0.14 -9.42 1.52
C THR A 322 -0.37 -9.22 0.02
N LEU A 323 0.56 -8.60 -0.70
CA LEU A 323 0.44 -8.37 -2.17
C LEU A 323 -0.92 -7.78 -2.60
N LEU A 324 -1.51 -6.91 -1.76
CA LEU A 324 -2.81 -6.33 -2.04
C LEU A 324 -2.77 -5.43 -3.27
N ASP A 325 -1.68 -4.69 -3.44
CA ASP A 325 -1.50 -3.77 -4.57
C ASP A 325 -1.55 -4.55 -5.91
N GLU A 326 -0.84 -5.67 -5.98
CA GLU A 326 -0.84 -6.62 -7.09
C GLU A 326 -2.22 -7.25 -7.32
N SER A 327 -2.85 -7.75 -6.25
CA SER A 327 -4.15 -8.43 -6.31
C SER A 327 -5.26 -7.52 -6.77
N LEU A 328 -5.34 -6.30 -6.22
CA LEU A 328 -6.39 -5.34 -6.58
C LEU A 328 -6.19 -4.80 -8.00
N ALA A 329 -4.95 -4.51 -8.40
CA ALA A 329 -4.65 -4.11 -9.79
C ALA A 329 -5.03 -5.21 -10.78
N PHE A 330 -4.68 -6.46 -10.48
CA PHE A 330 -5.01 -7.61 -11.32
C PHE A 330 -6.53 -7.76 -11.48
N LEU A 331 -7.28 -7.70 -10.38
CA LEU A 331 -8.75 -7.80 -10.40
C LEU A 331 -9.40 -6.62 -11.12
N LEU A 332 -8.92 -5.39 -10.90
CA LEU A 332 -9.41 -4.20 -11.60
C LEU A 332 -9.30 -4.37 -13.11
N ILE A 333 -8.13 -4.77 -13.60
CA ILE A 333 -7.89 -4.93 -15.04
C ILE A 333 -8.67 -6.13 -15.58
N SER A 334 -8.81 -7.19 -14.78
CA SER A 334 -9.55 -8.41 -15.17
C SER A 334 -11.05 -8.20 -15.32
N PHE A 335 -11.67 -7.38 -14.46
CA PHE A 335 -13.11 -7.11 -14.53
C PHE A 335 -13.48 -5.81 -15.23
N SER A 336 -12.51 -4.95 -15.55
CA SER A 336 -12.79 -3.71 -16.27
C SER A 336 -13.34 -4.03 -17.66
N PRO A 337 -14.42 -3.34 -18.11
CA PRO A 337 -14.94 -3.52 -19.46
C PRO A 337 -13.85 -3.23 -20.49
N SER A 338 -13.43 -4.25 -21.23
CA SER A 338 -12.49 -4.04 -22.34
C SER A 338 -13.19 -3.21 -23.43
N PRO A 339 -12.55 -2.16 -23.96
CA PRO A 339 -13.09 -1.44 -25.12
C PRO A 339 -13.16 -2.33 -26.38
N THR A 340 -12.52 -3.50 -26.34
CA THR A 340 -12.58 -4.46 -27.44
C THR A 340 -13.87 -5.29 -27.38
N PRO A 341 -14.72 -5.25 -28.42
CA PRO A 341 -16.05 -5.88 -28.41
C PRO A 341 -16.06 -7.42 -28.42
N HIS A 342 -14.90 -8.08 -28.24
CA HIS A 342 -14.74 -9.52 -28.41
C HIS A 342 -14.41 -10.31 -27.13
N HIS A 343 -14.33 -9.64 -25.97
CA HIS A 343 -14.00 -10.31 -24.71
C HIS A 343 -15.11 -10.19 -23.66
N ASN A 344 -16.25 -10.81 -23.93
CA ASN A 344 -17.15 -11.24 -22.85
C ASN A 344 -16.55 -12.49 -22.21
N VAL A 345 -15.53 -12.31 -21.36
CA VAL A 345 -14.95 -13.40 -20.59
C VAL A 345 -15.97 -13.83 -19.55
N ILE A 346 -16.58 -15.00 -19.75
CA ILE A 346 -17.46 -15.59 -18.74
C ILE A 346 -16.56 -16.12 -17.62
N HIS A 347 -16.68 -15.52 -16.44
CA HIS A 347 -15.99 -15.99 -15.25
C HIS A 347 -16.79 -17.12 -14.59
N PRO A 348 -16.17 -18.26 -14.26
CA PRO A 348 -16.82 -19.34 -13.52
C PRO A 348 -17.32 -18.87 -12.14
N GLU A 349 -18.50 -19.34 -11.72
CA GLU A 349 -19.05 -19.04 -10.38
C GLU A 349 -18.09 -19.47 -9.25
N SER A 350 -17.32 -20.54 -9.46
CA SER A 350 -16.32 -21.02 -8.51
C SER A 350 -15.22 -19.99 -8.19
N GLN A 351 -15.04 -18.96 -9.03
CA GLN A 351 -14.11 -17.87 -8.79
C GLN A 351 -14.79 -16.64 -8.21
N LEU A 352 -16.01 -16.37 -8.65
CA LEU A 352 -16.75 -15.21 -8.18
C LEU A 352 -17.19 -15.38 -6.73
N ILE A 353 -17.64 -16.58 -6.33
CA ILE A 353 -18.13 -16.82 -4.97
C ILE A 353 -17.07 -16.45 -3.91
N PRO A 354 -15.82 -16.97 -3.94
CA PRO A 354 -14.83 -16.60 -2.93
C PRO A 354 -14.48 -15.10 -2.94
N LEU A 355 -14.45 -14.46 -4.11
CA LEU A 355 -14.22 -13.01 -4.21
C LEU A 355 -15.35 -12.21 -3.57
N LEU A 356 -16.60 -12.58 -3.87
CA LEU A 356 -17.79 -11.95 -3.29
C LEU A 356 -17.89 -12.19 -1.78
N THR A 357 -17.19 -13.20 -1.24
CA THR A 357 -17.05 -13.40 0.20
C THR A 357 -15.97 -12.50 0.83
N VAL A 358 -14.80 -12.34 0.21
CA VAL A 358 -13.66 -11.62 0.83
C VAL A 358 -13.66 -10.11 0.57
N LEU A 359 -14.08 -9.67 -0.62
CA LEU A 359 -14.05 -8.25 -1.02
C LEU A 359 -14.90 -7.34 -0.13
N PRO A 360 -16.11 -7.74 0.33
CA PRO A 360 -16.92 -6.89 1.19
C PRO A 360 -16.19 -6.50 2.48
N SER A 361 -15.61 -7.48 3.18
CA SER A 361 -14.85 -7.26 4.41
C SER A 361 -13.65 -6.33 4.18
N LEU A 362 -12.87 -6.56 3.12
CA LEU A 362 -11.74 -5.69 2.78
C LEU A 362 -12.20 -4.26 2.45
N SER A 363 -13.31 -4.10 1.72
CA SER A 363 -13.83 -2.79 1.36
C SER A 363 -14.43 -2.00 2.53
N SER A 364 -14.90 -2.67 3.59
CA SER A 364 -15.44 -2.02 4.78
C SER A 364 -14.42 -1.78 5.88
N ALA A 365 -13.52 -2.74 6.13
CA ALA A 365 -12.70 -2.77 7.35
C ALA A 365 -11.22 -2.38 7.14
N HIS A 366 -10.72 -2.30 5.90
CA HIS A 366 -9.31 -1.98 5.68
C HIS A 366 -8.98 -0.56 6.17
N PRO A 367 -7.83 -0.30 6.84
CA PRO A 367 -7.50 1.02 7.39
C PRO A 367 -7.28 2.10 6.32
N ASP A 368 -6.70 1.74 5.17
CA ASP A 368 -6.48 2.66 4.05
C ASP A 368 -7.80 2.96 3.29
N PRO A 369 -8.25 4.24 3.23
CA PRO A 369 -9.43 4.66 2.48
C PRO A 369 -9.38 4.34 0.98
N PHE A 370 -8.21 4.42 0.36
CA PHE A 370 -8.04 4.10 -1.05
C PHE A 370 -8.34 2.63 -1.30
N ILE A 371 -7.75 1.75 -0.50
CA ILE A 371 -7.96 0.31 -0.61
C ILE A 371 -9.43 -0.03 -0.40
N ARG A 372 -10.10 0.60 0.57
CA ARG A 372 -11.55 0.45 0.74
C ARG A 372 -12.33 0.82 -0.53
N HIS A 373 -12.04 2.00 -1.08
CA HIS A 373 -12.72 2.49 -2.29
C HIS A 373 -12.44 1.63 -3.52
N CYS A 374 -11.17 1.28 -3.74
CA CYS A 374 -10.70 0.44 -4.83
C CYS A 374 -11.38 -0.94 -4.78
N THR A 375 -11.36 -1.57 -3.61
CA THR A 375 -12.01 -2.87 -3.37
C THR A 375 -13.52 -2.80 -3.60
N PHE A 376 -14.18 -1.74 -3.16
CA PHE A 376 -15.61 -1.53 -3.40
C PHE A 376 -15.92 -1.42 -4.91
N ARG A 377 -15.07 -0.75 -5.70
CA ARG A 377 -15.22 -0.72 -7.16
C ARG A 377 -15.01 -2.10 -7.80
N ILE A 378 -14.01 -2.85 -7.35
CA ILE A 378 -13.78 -4.23 -7.79
C ILE A 378 -14.99 -5.11 -7.47
N LEU A 379 -15.58 -4.99 -6.28
CA LEU A 379 -16.80 -5.70 -5.89
C LEU A 379 -17.95 -5.39 -6.85
N GLY A 380 -18.17 -4.11 -7.19
CA GLY A 380 -19.16 -3.71 -8.18
C GLY A 380 -18.92 -4.32 -9.57
N LEU A 381 -17.67 -4.35 -10.03
CA LEU A 381 -17.30 -4.98 -11.30
C LEU A 381 -17.49 -6.51 -11.27
N ALA A 382 -17.08 -7.17 -10.18
CA ALA A 382 -17.25 -8.61 -9.97
C ALA A 382 -18.74 -9.00 -9.96
N LEU A 383 -19.59 -8.19 -9.31
CA LEU A 383 -21.04 -8.35 -9.34
C LEU A 383 -21.61 -8.16 -10.75
N HIS A 384 -21.10 -7.20 -11.52
CA HIS A 384 -21.58 -6.95 -12.89
C HIS A 384 -21.32 -8.14 -13.82
N VAL A 385 -20.19 -8.84 -13.68
CA VAL A 385 -19.87 -10.03 -14.48
C VAL A 385 -20.47 -11.32 -13.95
N ALA A 386 -21.10 -11.29 -12.76
CA ALA A 386 -21.69 -12.48 -12.15
C ALA A 386 -23.00 -12.91 -12.84
N PRO A 387 -23.29 -14.23 -12.91
CA PRO A 387 -24.59 -14.71 -13.37
C PRO A 387 -25.73 -14.11 -12.54
N GLY A 388 -26.84 -13.76 -13.18
CA GLY A 388 -27.96 -13.06 -12.54
C GLY A 388 -28.44 -13.66 -11.20
N PRO A 389 -28.58 -15.00 -11.04
CA PRO A 389 -28.92 -15.60 -9.75
C PRO A 389 -27.87 -15.35 -8.67
N LEU A 390 -26.58 -15.50 -8.99
CA LEU A 390 -25.47 -15.26 -8.08
C LEU A 390 -25.36 -13.78 -7.71
N GLN A 391 -25.46 -12.89 -8.70
CA GLN A 391 -25.45 -11.44 -8.49
C GLN A 391 -26.58 -11.01 -7.54
N MET A 392 -27.80 -11.51 -7.77
CA MET A 392 -28.96 -11.21 -6.93
C MET A 392 -28.79 -11.73 -5.50
N GLN A 393 -28.29 -12.96 -5.34
CA GLN A 393 -28.04 -13.55 -4.03
C GLN A 393 -26.96 -12.78 -3.28
N ALA A 394 -25.81 -12.49 -3.91
CA ALA A 394 -24.73 -11.75 -3.29
C ALA A 394 -25.16 -10.33 -2.86
N LEU A 395 -25.90 -9.60 -3.71
CA LEU A 395 -26.46 -8.30 -3.34
C LEU A 395 -27.44 -8.40 -2.17
N LYS A 396 -28.25 -9.45 -2.11
CA LYS A 396 -29.18 -9.69 -1.00
C LYS A 396 -28.42 -9.97 0.30
N ASP A 397 -27.35 -10.77 0.23
CA ASP A 397 -26.52 -11.09 1.39
C ASP A 397 -25.81 -9.84 1.93
N LEU A 398 -25.27 -8.99 1.06
CA LEU A 398 -24.66 -7.71 1.44
C LEU A 398 -25.63 -6.75 2.16
N LEU A 399 -26.91 -6.78 1.80
CA LEU A 399 -27.95 -6.01 2.49
C LEU A 399 -28.42 -6.67 3.78
N GLY A 400 -28.37 -8.01 3.84
CA GLY A 400 -28.90 -8.82 4.93
C GLY A 400 -27.92 -9.05 6.08
N ASP A 401 -26.60 -8.98 5.85
CA ASP A 401 -25.58 -9.39 6.80
C ASP A 401 -25.70 -8.65 8.13
N THR A 402 -26.01 -9.38 9.20
CA THR A 402 -26.36 -8.80 10.52
C THR A 402 -25.15 -8.47 11.38
N SER A 403 -23.92 -8.64 10.90
CA SER A 403 -22.74 -8.31 11.69
C SER A 403 -22.61 -6.80 11.87
N ASP A 404 -22.35 -6.37 13.10
CA ASP A 404 -22.17 -4.95 13.41
C ASP A 404 -20.95 -4.33 12.68
N GLN A 405 -19.99 -5.17 12.29
CA GLN A 405 -18.81 -4.76 11.52
C GLN A 405 -19.13 -4.42 10.04
N ALA A 406 -20.30 -4.81 9.52
CA ALA A 406 -20.68 -4.62 8.11
C ALA A 406 -21.78 -3.57 7.89
N GLN A 407 -22.14 -2.76 8.90
CA GLN A 407 -23.24 -1.80 8.76
C GLN A 407 -22.96 -0.74 7.67
N GLN A 408 -21.71 -0.28 7.54
CA GLN A 408 -21.31 0.63 6.44
C GLN A 408 -21.43 -0.03 5.07
N MET A 409 -21.15 -1.34 4.98
CA MET A 409 -21.35 -2.10 3.75
C MET A 409 -22.82 -2.13 3.34
N LYS A 410 -23.78 -2.17 4.28
CA LYS A 410 -25.21 -2.12 3.93
C LYS A 410 -25.59 -0.84 3.21
N VAL A 411 -25.09 0.31 3.68
CA VAL A 411 -25.33 1.61 3.02
C VAL A 411 -24.78 1.56 1.59
N ALA A 412 -23.54 1.11 1.44
CA ALA A 412 -22.87 1.02 0.16
C ALA A 412 -23.52 -0.02 -0.79
N ALA A 413 -24.04 -1.11 -0.24
CA ALA A 413 -24.73 -2.16 -0.97
C ALA A 413 -26.02 -1.66 -1.64
N VAL A 414 -26.74 -0.70 -1.05
CA VAL A 414 -27.89 -0.06 -1.71
C VAL A 414 -27.45 0.63 -3.00
N SER A 415 -26.27 1.27 -3.01
CA SER A 415 -25.69 1.84 -4.22
C SER A 415 -25.26 0.77 -5.24
N LEU A 416 -24.75 -0.39 -4.81
CA LEU A 416 -24.46 -1.51 -5.71
C LEU A 416 -25.74 -2.06 -6.37
N VAL A 417 -26.83 -2.19 -5.60
CA VAL A 417 -28.15 -2.58 -6.12
C VAL A 417 -28.65 -1.59 -7.15
N LYS A 418 -28.52 -0.29 -6.85
CA LYS A 418 -28.87 0.82 -7.76
C LYS A 418 -28.10 0.72 -9.08
N ASP A 419 -26.78 0.54 -9.02
CA ASP A 419 -25.96 0.43 -10.23
C ASP A 419 -26.30 -0.83 -11.04
N ALA A 420 -26.53 -1.95 -10.36
CA ALA A 420 -26.88 -3.23 -11.00
C ALA A 420 -28.24 -3.19 -11.70
N VAL A 421 -29.29 -2.66 -11.06
CA VAL A 421 -30.62 -2.58 -11.66
C VAL A 421 -30.68 -1.57 -12.81
N LEU A 422 -29.95 -0.46 -12.72
CA LEU A 422 -29.89 0.53 -13.80
C LEU A 422 -29.14 0.00 -15.02
N SER A 423 -28.06 -0.73 -14.80
CA SER A 423 -27.33 -1.42 -15.88
C SER A 423 -28.23 -2.46 -16.55
N ALA A 424 -28.93 -3.28 -15.75
CA ALA A 424 -29.88 -4.28 -16.25
C ALA A 424 -31.02 -3.65 -17.08
N LEU A 425 -31.57 -2.52 -16.64
CA LEU A 425 -32.62 -1.81 -17.40
C LEU A 425 -32.08 -1.26 -18.73
N ALA A 426 -30.88 -0.69 -18.74
CA ALA A 426 -30.24 -0.15 -19.95
C ALA A 426 -29.89 -1.25 -20.98
N GLU A 427 -29.40 -2.41 -20.52
CA GLU A 427 -29.15 -3.59 -21.35
C GLU A 427 -30.44 -4.11 -22.02
N VAL A 428 -31.54 -4.14 -21.26
CA VAL A 428 -32.82 -4.59 -21.78
C VAL A 428 -33.39 -3.58 -22.78
N GLU A 429 -33.21 -2.28 -22.57
CA GLU A 429 -33.62 -1.25 -23.53
C GLU A 429 -32.87 -1.34 -24.85
N SER A 430 -31.55 -1.53 -24.81
CA SER A 430 -30.71 -1.66 -26.00
C SER A 430 -31.00 -2.95 -26.79
N SER A 431 -31.18 -4.09 -26.11
CA SER A 431 -31.45 -5.40 -26.74
C SER A 431 -32.82 -5.53 -27.38
N THR A 432 -33.80 -4.70 -27.00
CA THR A 432 -35.16 -4.74 -27.60
C THR A 432 -35.14 -4.39 -29.11
N SER A 433 -34.03 -3.82 -29.61
CA SER A 433 -33.87 -3.43 -31.01
C SER A 433 -33.25 -4.50 -31.93
N GLN A 434 -32.69 -5.60 -31.39
CA GLN A 434 -31.94 -6.59 -32.16
C GLN A 434 -32.35 -8.02 -31.80
N THR A 435 -33.18 -8.64 -32.66
CA THR A 435 -33.36 -10.10 -32.83
C THR A 435 -33.62 -10.96 -31.58
N GLY A 436 -34.90 -11.14 -31.22
CA GLY A 436 -35.58 -12.42 -30.86
C GLY A 436 -35.08 -13.37 -29.76
N SER A 437 -33.81 -13.34 -29.34
CA SER A 437 -33.26 -14.20 -28.28
C SER A 437 -32.96 -13.36 -27.04
N GLY A 438 -34.00 -12.72 -26.51
CA GLY A 438 -33.89 -11.87 -25.32
C GLY A 438 -33.67 -12.73 -24.08
N ARG A 439 -32.42 -12.83 -23.60
CA ARG A 439 -32.17 -13.26 -22.23
C ARG A 439 -32.86 -12.27 -21.29
N ILE A 440 -33.78 -12.77 -20.46
CA ILE A 440 -34.44 -11.97 -19.44
C ILE A 440 -33.42 -11.68 -18.34
N ASN A 441 -33.04 -10.42 -18.17
CA ASN A 441 -32.22 -10.00 -17.04
C ASN A 441 -33.08 -10.01 -15.76
N ILE A 442 -32.72 -10.84 -14.78
CA ILE A 442 -33.52 -11.07 -13.56
C ILE A 442 -33.65 -9.78 -12.74
N LEU A 443 -32.64 -8.90 -12.74
CA LEU A 443 -32.70 -7.61 -12.05
C LEU A 443 -33.62 -6.59 -12.74
N ALA A 444 -33.86 -6.73 -14.04
CA ALA A 444 -34.85 -5.95 -14.78
C ALA A 444 -36.19 -6.70 -14.91
N SER A 445 -36.62 -7.36 -13.83
CA SER A 445 -37.87 -8.11 -13.76
C SER A 445 -38.55 -7.93 -12.40
N SER A 446 -39.81 -8.36 -12.26
CA SER A 446 -40.55 -8.31 -10.99
C SER A 446 -39.90 -9.10 -9.85
N ARG A 447 -38.98 -10.03 -10.18
CA ARG A 447 -38.14 -10.72 -9.18
C ARG A 447 -37.29 -9.76 -8.38
N PHE A 448 -36.91 -8.62 -8.96
CA PHE A 448 -36.15 -7.58 -8.25
C PHE A 448 -36.88 -7.14 -6.97
N LEU A 449 -38.13 -6.69 -7.08
CA LEU A 449 -38.89 -6.26 -5.89
C LEU A 449 -39.27 -7.41 -4.98
N GLN A 450 -39.60 -8.57 -5.51
CA GLN A 450 -39.87 -9.75 -4.67
C GLN A 450 -38.68 -10.07 -3.76
N THR A 451 -37.46 -9.92 -4.25
CA THR A 451 -36.23 -10.22 -3.50
C THR A 451 -35.81 -9.07 -2.60
N PHE A 452 -35.76 -7.84 -3.13
CA PHE A 452 -35.13 -6.71 -2.44
C PHE A 452 -36.10 -5.84 -1.65
N ALA A 453 -37.39 -5.79 -1.99
CA ALA A 453 -38.32 -4.93 -1.27
C ALA A 453 -38.40 -5.23 0.25
N PRO A 454 -38.43 -6.50 0.70
CA PRO A 454 -38.44 -6.82 2.12
C PRO A 454 -37.18 -6.40 2.89
N VAL A 455 -36.08 -6.11 2.19
CA VAL A 455 -34.80 -5.74 2.81
C VAL A 455 -34.53 -4.24 2.66
N LEU A 456 -34.82 -3.66 1.50
CA LEU A 456 -34.58 -2.24 1.23
C LEU A 456 -35.61 -1.33 1.90
N PHE A 457 -36.90 -1.67 1.80
CA PHE A 457 -37.99 -0.78 2.21
C PHE A 457 -38.52 -1.08 3.61
N VAL A 458 -37.72 -1.77 4.43
CA VAL A 458 -37.98 -2.00 5.84
C VAL A 458 -36.97 -1.20 6.64
N VAL A 459 -37.43 -0.56 7.70
CA VAL A 459 -36.61 0.25 8.60
C VAL A 459 -35.99 -0.64 9.67
N ASN A 460 -34.73 -0.39 10.04
CA ASN A 460 -34.04 -1.14 11.08
C ASN A 460 -33.46 -0.20 12.16
N PRO A 461 -34.01 -0.19 13.38
CA PRO A 461 -35.05 -1.09 13.86
C PRO A 461 -36.46 -0.69 13.35
N PRO A 462 -37.44 -1.61 13.28
CA PRO A 462 -38.78 -1.32 12.76
C PRO A 462 -39.50 -0.18 13.47
N GLU A 463 -39.15 0.07 14.73
CA GLU A 463 -39.70 1.13 15.58
C GLU A 463 -39.01 2.50 15.43
N LEU A 464 -38.04 2.64 14.52
CA LEU A 464 -37.28 3.88 14.35
C LEU A 464 -38.18 5.10 14.13
N PHE A 465 -39.21 4.96 13.28
CA PHE A 465 -40.18 6.04 12.99
C PHE A 465 -41.51 5.89 13.72
N ASN A 466 -41.61 4.98 14.71
CA ASN A 466 -42.81 4.86 15.52
C ASN A 466 -42.89 6.05 16.50
N VAL A 467 -43.38 7.18 16.00
CA VAL A 467 -43.79 8.34 16.79
C VAL A 467 -45.17 8.05 17.37
N SER A 468 -45.27 7.04 18.24
CA SER A 468 -46.46 6.85 19.05
C SER A 468 -46.65 8.11 19.91
N GLU A 469 -47.90 8.53 20.11
CA GLU A 469 -48.25 9.66 20.98
C GLU A 469 -47.57 9.49 22.36
N GLY A 470 -46.51 10.26 22.61
CA GLY A 470 -45.75 10.23 23.86
C GLY A 470 -44.27 9.80 23.78
N LYS A 471 -43.79 9.25 22.66
CA LYS A 471 -42.34 9.01 22.49
C LYS A 471 -41.65 10.31 22.05
N GLN A 472 -40.68 10.78 22.85
CA GLN A 472 -39.92 11.98 22.53
C GLN A 472 -39.10 11.78 21.24
N ALA A 473 -38.84 12.86 20.51
CA ALA A 473 -37.91 12.85 19.39
C ALA A 473 -36.52 12.40 19.88
N PRO A 474 -35.74 11.69 19.05
CA PRO A 474 -34.41 11.28 19.41
C PRO A 474 -33.53 12.51 19.66
N THR A 475 -32.72 12.45 20.70
CA THR A 475 -31.74 13.50 21.00
C THR A 475 -30.65 13.56 19.93
N VAL A 476 -29.93 14.68 19.82
CA VAL A 476 -28.77 14.78 18.92
C VAL A 476 -27.77 13.65 19.16
N ARG A 477 -27.54 13.29 20.42
CA ARG A 477 -26.63 12.20 20.80
C ARG A 477 -27.10 10.85 20.29
N GLU A 478 -28.39 10.55 20.37
CA GLU A 478 -28.97 9.29 19.86
C GLU A 478 -28.89 9.22 18.33
N LEU A 479 -29.08 10.35 17.64
CA LEU A 479 -28.91 10.45 16.18
C LEU A 479 -27.45 10.26 15.75
N GLU A 480 -26.50 10.68 16.57
CA GLU A 480 -25.06 10.49 16.36
C GLU A 480 -24.58 9.08 16.69
N GLU A 481 -25.40 8.23 17.34
CA GLU A 481 -25.05 6.83 17.55
C GLU A 481 -24.84 6.12 16.22
N ASP A 482 -23.70 5.43 16.07
CA ASP A 482 -23.25 4.83 14.82
C ASP A 482 -24.33 4.00 14.13
N ARG A 483 -25.10 3.24 14.90
CA ARG A 483 -26.20 2.41 14.37
C ARG A 483 -27.31 3.25 13.76
N MET A 484 -27.75 4.31 14.44
CA MET A 484 -28.83 5.18 13.97
C MET A 484 -28.37 6.02 12.78
N ASN A 485 -27.19 6.64 12.87
CA ASN A 485 -26.59 7.40 11.78
C ASN A 485 -26.43 6.53 10.52
N THR A 486 -25.92 5.30 10.67
CA THR A 486 -25.76 4.37 9.53
C THR A 486 -27.10 4.01 8.89
N GLU A 487 -28.14 3.76 9.69
CA GLU A 487 -29.48 3.50 9.16
C GLU A 487 -30.05 4.71 8.41
N LEU A 488 -29.88 5.93 8.93
CA LEU A 488 -30.34 7.14 8.25
C LEU A 488 -29.64 7.34 6.90
N LEU A 489 -28.33 7.07 6.84
CA LEU A 489 -27.57 7.09 5.58
C LEU A 489 -28.05 6.00 4.62
N ARG A 490 -28.33 4.78 5.11
CA ARG A 490 -28.90 3.69 4.30
C ARG A 490 -30.23 4.12 3.70
N LEU A 491 -31.12 4.70 4.51
CA LEU A 491 -32.43 5.16 4.09
C LEU A 491 -32.34 6.26 3.03
N ALA A 492 -31.36 7.18 3.14
CA ALA A 492 -31.13 8.20 2.11
C ALA A 492 -30.77 7.56 0.76
N GLU A 493 -29.92 6.52 0.75
CA GLU A 493 -29.63 5.73 -0.45
C GLU A 493 -30.85 4.96 -0.96
N VAL A 494 -31.71 4.44 -0.07
CA VAL A 494 -32.96 3.76 -0.45
C VAL A 494 -33.94 4.72 -1.13
N LEU A 495 -34.09 5.95 -0.62
CA LEU A 495 -34.91 6.98 -1.26
C LEU A 495 -34.35 7.35 -2.64
N SER A 496 -33.03 7.49 -2.75
CA SER A 496 -32.33 7.73 -4.01
C SER A 496 -32.60 6.61 -5.02
N LEU A 497 -32.45 5.35 -4.60
CA LEU A 497 -32.79 4.17 -5.41
C LEU A 497 -34.26 4.17 -5.84
N TYR A 498 -35.19 4.40 -4.90
CA TYR A 498 -36.62 4.44 -5.18
C TYR A 498 -36.96 5.50 -6.24
N TYR A 499 -36.47 6.72 -6.05
CA TYR A 499 -36.64 7.83 -6.99
C TYR A 499 -36.11 7.47 -8.38
N VAL A 500 -34.87 6.99 -8.48
CA VAL A 500 -34.25 6.68 -9.78
C VAL A 500 -34.96 5.49 -10.46
N LEU A 501 -35.38 4.47 -9.71
CA LEU A 501 -36.13 3.34 -10.25
C LEU A 501 -37.47 3.77 -10.85
N VAL A 502 -38.25 4.58 -10.13
CA VAL A 502 -39.51 5.09 -10.68
C VAL A 502 -39.25 5.92 -11.93
N MET A 503 -38.23 6.79 -11.93
CA MET A 503 -37.89 7.62 -13.09
C MET A 503 -37.42 6.83 -14.31
N ARG A 504 -36.63 5.77 -14.11
CA ARG A 504 -35.99 5.00 -15.20
C ARG A 504 -36.83 3.85 -15.69
N ASP A 505 -37.52 3.13 -14.81
CA ASP A 505 -38.35 1.98 -15.18
C ASP A 505 -39.73 2.40 -15.67
N THR A 506 -39.77 3.12 -16.80
CA THR A 506 -41.00 3.62 -17.42
C THR A 506 -41.93 2.51 -17.89
N LYS A 507 -41.37 1.33 -18.21
CA LYS A 507 -42.11 0.13 -18.64
C LYS A 507 -42.52 -0.78 -17.47
N ASN A 508 -42.27 -0.36 -16.23
CA ASN A 508 -42.60 -1.10 -15.01
C ASN A 508 -42.11 -2.56 -15.01
N ARG A 509 -40.90 -2.80 -15.51
CA ARG A 509 -40.31 -4.15 -15.60
C ARG A 509 -40.02 -4.73 -14.23
N THR A 510 -39.60 -3.89 -13.28
CA THR A 510 -39.29 -4.27 -11.90
C THR A 510 -40.53 -4.41 -11.02
N GLY A 511 -41.69 -3.92 -11.46
CA GLY A 511 -42.94 -3.85 -10.68
C GLY A 511 -43.03 -2.63 -9.74
N ILE A 512 -42.08 -1.68 -9.79
CA ILE A 512 -42.02 -0.53 -8.87
C ILE A 512 -43.20 0.43 -9.01
N ARG A 513 -43.86 0.44 -10.17
CA ARG A 513 -45.05 1.26 -10.44
C ARG A 513 -46.36 0.51 -10.15
N ASP A 514 -46.29 -0.76 -9.77
CA ASP A 514 -47.48 -1.52 -9.36
C ASP A 514 -48.17 -0.82 -8.19
N ARG A 515 -49.50 -0.72 -8.27
CA ARG A 515 -50.29 0.00 -7.26
C ARG A 515 -50.07 -0.58 -5.86
N ASP A 516 -50.03 -1.91 -5.75
CA ASP A 516 -49.87 -2.60 -4.48
C ASP A 516 -48.46 -2.39 -3.89
N ASN A 517 -47.42 -2.44 -4.72
CA ASN A 517 -46.05 -2.16 -4.27
C ASN A 517 -45.89 -0.71 -3.81
N ARG A 518 -46.43 0.26 -4.55
CA ARG A 518 -46.40 1.69 -4.15
C ARG A 518 -47.15 1.93 -2.84
N ALA A 519 -48.38 1.41 -2.74
CA ALA A 519 -49.18 1.55 -1.52
C ALA A 519 -48.48 0.90 -0.32
N ASN A 520 -47.81 -0.23 -0.53
CA ASN A 520 -47.07 -0.90 0.53
C ASN A 520 -45.82 -0.12 0.96
N ILE A 521 -45.02 0.39 0.03
CA ILE A 521 -43.83 1.22 0.32
C ILE A 521 -44.23 2.52 1.02
N GLU A 522 -45.32 3.15 0.56
CA GLU A 522 -45.87 4.35 1.21
C GLU A 522 -46.23 4.08 2.66
N ARG A 523 -46.95 2.99 2.91
CA ARG A 523 -47.42 2.58 4.24
C ARG A 523 -46.29 2.18 5.18
N ILE A 524 -45.31 1.42 4.70
CA ILE A 524 -44.24 0.85 5.54
C ILE A 524 -43.12 1.87 5.79
N LEU A 525 -42.78 2.70 4.80
CA LEU A 525 -41.56 3.50 4.84
C LEU A 525 -41.83 5.00 4.73
N LEU A 526 -42.44 5.46 3.64
CA LEU A 526 -42.44 6.89 3.30
C LEU A 526 -43.33 7.71 4.23
N ALA A 527 -44.56 7.26 4.53
CA ALA A 527 -45.47 7.98 5.42
C ALA A 527 -44.94 8.08 6.86
N PRO A 528 -44.46 7.00 7.51
CA PRO A 528 -43.82 7.09 8.83
C PRO A 528 -42.62 8.04 8.83
N MET A 529 -41.79 7.99 7.79
CA MET A 529 -40.61 8.83 7.67
C MET A 529 -40.95 10.32 7.54
N ARG A 530 -41.94 10.69 6.69
CA ARG A 530 -42.42 12.09 6.58
C ARG A 530 -42.91 12.63 7.93
N ALA A 531 -43.65 11.81 8.69
CA ALA A 531 -44.20 12.21 9.99
C ALA A 531 -43.12 12.39 11.07
N ALA A 532 -42.03 11.64 10.99
CA ALA A 532 -40.94 11.67 11.96
C ALA A 532 -39.91 12.76 11.68
N ILE A 533 -39.41 12.85 10.43
CA ILE A 533 -38.25 13.70 10.09
C ILE A 533 -38.51 15.18 10.37
N ALA A 534 -39.68 15.70 10.03
CA ALA A 534 -40.01 17.11 10.28
C ALA A 534 -39.87 17.46 11.77
N LYS A 535 -40.34 16.57 12.66
CA LYS A 535 -40.24 16.73 14.11
C LYS A 535 -38.80 16.60 14.61
N TRP A 536 -38.03 15.70 14.01
CA TRP A 536 -36.64 15.45 14.41
C TRP A 536 -35.74 16.61 14.03
N ILE A 537 -35.92 17.19 12.84
CA ILE A 537 -35.18 18.38 12.40
C ILE A 537 -35.47 19.55 13.35
N GLU A 538 -36.75 19.83 13.63
CA GLU A 538 -37.16 20.88 14.57
C GLU A 538 -36.55 20.67 15.97
N ALA A 539 -36.59 19.44 16.50
CA ALA A 539 -36.03 19.12 17.80
C ALA A 539 -34.50 19.28 17.85
N VAL A 540 -33.78 18.87 16.79
CA VAL A 540 -32.32 19.03 16.69
C VAL A 540 -31.93 20.49 16.58
N GLU A 541 -32.64 21.28 15.76
CA GLU A 541 -32.41 22.72 15.64
C GLU A 541 -32.66 23.44 16.98
N GLU A 542 -33.70 23.05 17.72
CA GLU A 542 -33.99 23.59 19.05
C GLU A 542 -32.89 23.21 20.07
N GLU A 543 -32.42 21.97 20.07
CA GLU A 543 -31.33 21.51 20.96
C GLU A 543 -30.01 22.24 20.66
N LEU A 544 -29.67 22.43 19.38
CA LEU A 544 -28.49 23.17 18.95
C LEU A 544 -28.58 24.64 19.37
N SER A 545 -29.74 25.28 19.15
CA SER A 545 -29.99 26.66 19.57
C SER A 545 -29.84 26.83 21.09
N LYS A 546 -30.35 25.88 21.89
CA LYS A 546 -30.16 25.88 23.36
C LYS A 546 -28.70 25.74 23.76
N LYS A 547 -27.93 24.87 23.10
CA LYS A 547 -26.49 24.70 23.37
C LYS A 547 -25.68 25.95 23.02
N GLU A 548 -26.04 26.67 21.97
CA GLU A 548 -25.40 27.93 21.59
C GLU A 548 -25.64 29.03 22.64
N LEU A 549 -26.88 29.16 23.12
CA LEU A 549 -27.22 30.12 24.17
C LEU A 549 -26.46 29.84 25.48
N VAL A 550 -26.37 28.57 25.91
CA VAL A 550 -25.60 28.19 27.11
C VAL A 550 -24.10 28.52 26.93
N LYS A 551 -23.53 28.24 25.76
CA LYS A 551 -22.13 28.59 25.47
C LYS A 551 -21.90 30.11 25.47
N GLU A 552 -22.88 30.89 25.02
CA GLU A 552 -22.81 32.36 25.04
C GLU A 552 -22.92 32.92 26.47
N GLU A 553 -23.77 32.33 27.31
CA GLU A 553 -23.86 32.64 28.73
C GLU A 553 -22.57 32.29 29.49
N GLU A 554 -21.98 31.12 29.24
CA GLU A 554 -20.70 30.71 29.84
C GLU A 554 -19.56 31.66 29.42
N ARG A 555 -19.47 32.02 28.14
CA ARG A 555 -18.49 33.00 27.64
C ARG A 555 -18.67 34.37 28.28
N SER A 556 -19.91 34.79 28.50
CA SER A 556 -20.22 36.06 29.17
C SER A 556 -19.84 36.01 30.65
N ALA A 557 -20.11 34.91 31.35
CA ALA A 557 -19.74 34.70 32.75
C ALA A 557 -18.21 34.61 32.95
N GLU A 558 -17.48 33.96 32.04
CA GLU A 558 -16.01 33.92 32.05
C GLU A 558 -15.39 35.31 31.81
N ALA A 559 -15.96 36.09 30.88
CA ALA A 559 -15.54 37.46 30.62
C ALA A 559 -15.73 38.37 31.85
N GLU A 560 -16.82 38.18 32.61
CA GLU A 560 -17.07 38.91 33.86
C GLU A 560 -16.16 38.43 35.00
N GLY A 561 -15.86 37.13 35.10
CA GLY A 561 -14.95 36.55 36.10
C GLY A 561 -13.49 37.00 35.97
N LEU A 562 -13.02 37.22 34.74
CA LEU A 562 -11.67 37.75 34.44
C LEU A 562 -11.52 39.25 34.79
N GLN A 563 -12.61 40.02 34.86
CA GLN A 563 -12.58 41.39 35.34
C GLN A 563 -12.53 41.49 36.87
N GLY A 564 -13.08 40.50 37.60
CA GLY A 564 -13.12 40.48 39.07
C GLY A 564 -11.80 40.15 39.77
N THR A 565 -10.85 39.47 39.11
CA THR A 565 -9.57 39.05 39.72
C THR A 565 -8.42 40.04 39.56
N LYS A 566 -8.58 41.10 38.73
CA LYS A 566 -7.57 42.15 38.57
C LYS A 566 -7.57 43.24 39.64
N GLN A 567 -8.50 43.25 40.59
CA GLN A 567 -8.61 44.29 41.62
C GLN A 567 -8.11 43.90 43.02
N LYS A 568 -7.50 42.72 43.23
CA LYS A 568 -7.09 42.25 44.57
C LYS A 568 -5.66 41.71 44.66
N GLY A 569 -4.72 42.40 44.03
CA GLY A 569 -3.30 42.02 44.04
C GLY A 569 -2.33 43.18 43.81
N GLU A 570 -2.56 44.34 44.42
CA GLU A 570 -1.54 45.41 44.53
C GLU A 570 -1.34 45.80 46.00
N ALA A 571 -0.45 45.07 46.68
CA ALA A 571 0.28 45.56 47.85
C ALA A 571 1.48 44.65 48.12
N GLY A 572 2.70 45.10 47.84
CA GLY A 572 3.91 44.40 48.30
C GLY A 572 5.17 44.66 47.46
N VAL A 573 5.82 45.79 47.71
CA VAL A 573 7.09 46.26 47.14
C VAL A 573 8.28 45.40 47.58
N GLY A 574 9.24 45.19 46.68
CA GLY A 574 10.63 44.84 47.01
C GLY A 574 11.56 44.74 45.79
N PRO A 575 12.49 45.69 45.57
CA PRO A 575 13.46 45.61 44.49
C PRO A 575 14.72 44.87 44.96
N ARG A 576 15.13 43.82 44.26
CA ARG A 576 16.49 43.27 44.41
C ARG A 576 17.11 42.98 43.06
N ALA A 577 18.34 43.47 42.97
CA ALA A 577 19.22 43.51 41.82
C ALA A 577 19.83 42.16 41.45
N GLY A 578 20.30 42.09 40.21
CA GLY A 578 21.54 41.40 39.84
C GLY A 578 21.40 39.91 39.52
N SER A 579 21.54 39.57 38.25
CA SER A 579 22.78 38.99 37.71
C SER A 579 22.51 38.17 36.46
N SER A 580 23.42 38.39 35.50
CA SER A 580 23.85 37.47 34.45
C SER A 580 23.75 36.00 34.83
N ASN A 581 23.31 35.14 33.91
CA ASN A 581 24.23 34.22 33.22
C ASN A 581 23.57 33.34 32.16
N THR A 582 24.29 33.23 31.04
CA THR A 582 24.55 32.04 30.21
C THR A 582 23.40 31.14 29.72
N TYR A 583 23.26 31.12 28.40
CA TYR A 583 22.88 29.96 27.60
C TYR A 583 23.82 28.77 27.85
N PRO A 584 23.31 27.54 27.76
CA PRO A 584 23.81 26.69 26.69
C PRO A 584 22.69 25.99 25.92
N SER A 585 22.85 26.06 24.60
CA SER A 585 22.28 25.21 23.57
C SER A 585 22.81 23.78 23.66
N LEU A 586 21.94 22.77 23.46
CA LEU A 586 22.15 21.50 22.73
C LEU A 586 20.88 20.62 22.79
N PRO A 587 20.72 19.55 21.98
CA PRO A 587 19.60 19.43 21.05
C PRO A 587 18.71 18.21 21.31
N HIS A 588 17.42 18.30 20.98
CA HIS A 588 16.60 17.12 20.69
C HIS A 588 15.64 17.43 19.54
N SER A 589 15.99 16.91 18.37
CA SER A 589 15.14 16.84 17.19
C SER A 589 14.38 15.51 17.20
N HIS A 590 13.16 15.52 17.72
CA HIS A 590 12.11 14.56 17.33
C HIS A 590 11.16 15.26 16.36
N PRO A 591 10.93 14.74 15.14
CA PRO A 591 9.89 15.27 14.28
C PRO A 591 8.56 14.64 14.68
N HIS A 592 7.90 15.20 15.71
CA HIS A 592 6.45 15.08 15.81
C HIS A 592 5.84 16.10 14.85
N SER A 593 5.42 15.61 13.69
CA SER A 593 4.54 16.34 12.78
C SER A 593 3.17 16.53 13.45
N HIS A 594 3.06 17.51 14.33
CA HIS A 594 1.77 18.08 14.68
C HIS A 594 1.25 18.84 13.47
N SER A 595 0.50 18.12 12.64
CA SER A 595 -0.52 18.71 11.80
C SER A 595 -1.38 19.60 12.69
N ARG A 596 -1.16 20.92 12.58
CA ARG A 596 -2.05 21.96 13.07
C ARG A 596 -3.38 21.79 12.34
N GLY A 597 -4.24 20.92 12.87
CA GLY A 597 -5.66 20.90 12.56
C GLY A 597 -6.22 22.24 13.02
N GLY A 598 -6.50 23.13 12.08
CA GLY A 598 -7.34 24.28 12.34
C GLY A 598 -8.71 23.77 12.74
N SER A 599 -9.02 23.84 14.03
CA SER A 599 -10.35 23.65 14.59
C SER A 599 -11.23 24.83 14.16
N HIS A 600 -11.61 24.84 12.89
CA HIS A 600 -12.89 25.42 12.53
C HIS A 600 -13.93 24.43 13.05
N ASP A 601 -14.37 24.65 14.30
CA ASP A 601 -15.65 24.15 14.81
C ASP A 601 -16.75 24.74 13.92
N SER A 602 -16.95 24.14 12.75
CA SER A 602 -18.13 24.34 11.93
C SER A 602 -19.27 23.68 12.70
N ILE A 603 -20.05 24.51 13.39
CA ILE A 603 -21.24 24.18 14.18
C ILE A 603 -22.37 23.72 13.26
N HIS A 604 -22.15 22.63 12.54
CA HIS A 604 -23.20 21.84 11.92
C HIS A 604 -23.02 20.45 12.50
N SER A 605 -23.87 20.08 13.46
CA SER A 605 -23.85 18.72 14.02
C SER A 605 -23.93 17.72 12.86
N HIS A 606 -23.05 16.73 12.90
CA HIS A 606 -23.03 15.62 11.95
C HIS A 606 -24.39 14.90 11.87
N ALA A 607 -25.26 15.03 12.89
CA ALA A 607 -26.62 14.49 12.93
C ALA A 607 -27.60 15.12 11.93
N LEU A 608 -27.41 16.39 11.55
CA LEU A 608 -28.34 17.08 10.65
C LEU A 608 -28.20 16.60 9.19
N VAL A 609 -26.99 16.22 8.78
CA VAL A 609 -26.70 15.89 7.38
C VAL A 609 -27.54 14.71 6.86
N PRO A 610 -27.67 13.57 7.58
CA PRO A 610 -28.55 12.49 7.17
C PRO A 610 -30.03 12.89 7.14
N LEU A 611 -30.50 13.67 8.11
CA LEU A 611 -31.91 14.10 8.19
C LEU A 611 -32.30 15.01 7.02
N ILE A 612 -31.45 16.00 6.70
CA ILE A 612 -31.65 16.88 5.55
C ILE A 612 -31.62 16.07 4.25
N SER A 613 -30.72 15.09 4.14
CA SER A 613 -30.64 14.21 2.97
C SER A 613 -31.93 13.40 2.77
N LEU A 614 -32.52 12.90 3.85
CA LEU A 614 -33.80 12.20 3.82
C LEU A 614 -34.96 13.13 3.46
N GLN A 615 -35.03 14.33 4.05
CA GLN A 615 -36.06 15.32 3.72
C GLN A 615 -36.03 15.67 2.22
N MET A 616 -34.84 16.00 1.69
CA MET A 616 -34.69 16.28 0.26
C MET A 616 -35.06 15.08 -0.62
N GLY A 617 -34.78 13.85 -0.15
CA GLY A 617 -35.19 12.62 -0.83
C GLY A 617 -36.71 12.48 -0.92
N LEU A 618 -37.42 12.75 0.18
CA LEU A 618 -38.89 12.70 0.25
C LEU A 618 -39.53 13.76 -0.65
N GLU A 619 -39.05 15.00 -0.62
CA GLU A 619 -39.56 16.10 -1.45
C GLU A 619 -39.43 15.78 -2.96
N ARG A 620 -38.32 15.14 -3.36
CA ARG A 620 -38.12 14.67 -4.75
C ARG A 620 -39.13 13.59 -5.13
N ILE A 621 -39.42 12.66 -4.22
CA ILE A 621 -40.41 11.60 -4.44
C ILE A 621 -41.82 12.20 -4.57
N ASP A 622 -42.19 13.14 -3.70
CA ASP A 622 -43.50 13.78 -3.72
C ASP A 622 -43.69 14.61 -5.00
N SER A 623 -42.68 15.38 -5.40
CA SER A 623 -42.71 16.11 -6.67
C SER A 623 -42.80 15.16 -7.87
N MET A 624 -42.19 13.97 -7.81
CA MET A 624 -42.25 12.98 -8.86
C MET A 624 -43.64 12.34 -8.93
N TRP A 625 -44.23 11.94 -7.80
CA TRP A 625 -45.58 11.38 -7.76
C TRP A 625 -46.64 12.36 -8.21
N ALA A 626 -46.48 13.66 -7.93
CA ALA A 626 -47.39 14.68 -8.45
C ALA A 626 -47.36 14.80 -9.99
N ARG A 627 -46.31 14.32 -10.66
CA ARG A 627 -46.16 14.35 -12.13
C ARG A 627 -46.63 13.07 -12.83
N ILE A 628 -46.76 11.96 -12.10
CA ILE A 628 -47.16 10.64 -12.63
C ILE A 628 -48.66 10.46 -12.40
#